data_AF-A0A2D5ASU0-F1
#
_entry.id   AF-A0A2D5ASU0-F1
#
_cell.length_a   1.000
_cell.length_b   1.000
_cell.length_c   1.000
_cell.angle_alpha   90.00
_cell.angle_beta   90.00
_cell.angle_gamma   90.00
#
_symmetry.space_group_name_H-M   'P 1'
#
loop_
_entity.id
_entity.type
_entity.pdbx_description
1 polymer ?
#
loop_
_entity_poly.entity_id
_entity_poly.type
_entity_poly.pdbx_seq_one_letter_code
_entity_poly.pdbx_strand_id
1 'polypeptide(L)'
;MKSDERLDDLLDRIVGEYSDALAAGRPPDRTAFLARVGPTVRPGLERCLKMIEAGLASVPPGPMPLTPGKTFGRYELKRELGRGGMAVVWLAHDTELERAVALKILRPGLAMDGRHLDRFRREALAVAKLRHPHIVQIYDVGEERGYSYLAMEFIEGPSLATVLGAVEKKRYSADELRRAAGAPHMAPGAADFEQAVSMLLAQVADALSTAHEKGLVHRDIKPSNVLLRSDGSAVVADFGLAMSDGDPALSMSGDTLGTPYYMSPEQARLSEVQVDHRTDVYSLGVTLFEALAGTRPFDGENILEVFEAIKTRLPASLSSIEKRASKQAAAVVRMAMAHDREQRYPTAAAFKEDLQALAEGRATRAWKQHGGRLRSAWTEMRWMSSGQPYEYKSRTKVLGLPLVHVHLGPRRRGQKMRVAKGWIAVGDLAYGGITVGGISVGLFAHGGVSLGLLSSFGGLAVALGWAAGGCALGGISMGGVSIGYLAFGGVALGHAALGGIARGKYAMGGDAQGEFVISDRRQDVTVEEWWAGAFPFLDL
;
A
#
# COMPACT_ATOMS: atom_id res chain seq x y z
N MET A 1 -11.44 -35.02 -2.36
CA MET A 1 -10.01 -34.72 -2.19
C MET A 1 -9.37 -34.64 -3.58
N LYS A 2 -9.10 -33.44 -4.10
CA LYS A 2 -8.08 -33.16 -5.13
C LYS A 2 -7.93 -31.64 -5.31
N SER A 3 -6.81 -31.16 -4.76
CA SER A 3 -6.08 -29.89 -4.92
C SER A 3 -6.86 -28.58 -5.07
N ASP A 4 -6.75 -27.75 -4.03
CA ASP A 4 -6.94 -26.30 -4.04
C ASP A 4 -5.81 -25.64 -4.86
N GLU A 5 -5.76 -25.96 -6.15
CA GLU A 5 -4.76 -25.43 -7.07
C GLU A 5 -5.07 -23.95 -7.31
N ARG A 6 -4.10 -23.07 -7.01
CA ARG A 6 -4.28 -21.62 -7.19
C ARG A 6 -4.53 -21.34 -8.67
N LEU A 7 -5.45 -20.42 -8.97
CA LEU A 7 -5.82 -20.04 -10.34
C LEU A 7 -4.59 -19.68 -11.21
N ASP A 8 -3.57 -19.09 -10.59
CA ASP A 8 -2.30 -18.74 -11.24
C ASP A 8 -1.53 -19.97 -11.74
N ASP A 9 -1.37 -20.99 -10.88
CA ASP A 9 -0.66 -22.24 -11.22
C ASP A 9 -1.39 -22.98 -12.36
N LEU A 10 -2.72 -22.86 -12.40
CA LEU A 10 -3.55 -23.43 -13.45
C LEU A 10 -3.37 -22.68 -14.78
N LEU A 11 -3.38 -21.35 -14.76
CA LEU A 11 -3.23 -20.51 -15.97
C LEU A 11 -1.82 -20.66 -16.57
N ASP A 12 -0.78 -20.58 -15.75
CA ASP A 12 0.61 -20.79 -16.19
C ASP A 12 0.80 -22.17 -16.83
N ARG A 13 0.18 -23.20 -16.25
CA ARG A 13 0.20 -24.56 -16.80
C ARG A 13 -0.51 -24.63 -18.15
N ILE A 14 -1.73 -24.08 -18.26
CA ILE A 14 -2.53 -24.07 -19.50
C ILE A 14 -1.77 -23.37 -20.63
N VAL A 15 -1.21 -22.18 -20.35
CA VAL A 15 -0.43 -21.41 -21.33
C VAL A 15 0.84 -22.16 -21.73
N GLY A 16 1.55 -22.73 -20.76
CA GLY A 16 2.75 -23.53 -21.01
C GLY A 16 2.49 -24.76 -21.87
N GLU A 17 1.45 -25.53 -21.56
CA GLU A 17 1.03 -26.73 -22.32
C GLU A 17 0.63 -26.37 -23.75
N TYR A 18 -0.10 -25.28 -23.95
CA TYR A 18 -0.53 -24.82 -25.28
C TYR A 18 0.66 -24.40 -26.14
N SER A 19 1.58 -23.62 -25.56
CA SER A 19 2.80 -23.18 -26.21
C SER A 19 3.71 -24.37 -26.58
N ASP A 20 3.88 -25.35 -25.67
CA ASP A 20 4.68 -26.55 -25.94
C ASP A 20 4.08 -27.42 -27.06
N ALA A 21 2.75 -27.56 -27.09
CA ALA A 21 2.06 -28.32 -28.14
C ALA A 21 2.26 -27.68 -29.51
N LEU A 22 2.08 -26.36 -29.62
CA LEU A 22 2.39 -25.60 -30.83
C LEU A 22 3.87 -25.70 -31.20
N ALA A 23 4.77 -25.57 -30.23
CA ALA A 23 6.21 -25.68 -30.44
C ALA A 23 6.63 -27.08 -30.92
N ALA A 24 5.92 -28.13 -30.50
CA ALA A 24 6.12 -29.49 -30.98
C ALA A 24 5.46 -29.78 -32.35
N GLY A 25 4.92 -28.76 -33.04
CA GLY A 25 4.23 -28.92 -34.32
C GLY A 25 2.87 -29.60 -34.22
N ARG A 26 2.27 -29.68 -33.03
CA ARG A 26 0.96 -30.29 -32.77
C ARG A 26 -0.03 -29.21 -32.34
N PRO A 27 -0.74 -28.54 -33.26
CA PRO A 27 -1.65 -27.45 -32.90
C PRO A 27 -2.77 -27.97 -31.95
N PRO A 28 -2.81 -27.50 -30.70
CA PRO A 28 -3.78 -27.95 -29.71
C PRO A 28 -5.19 -27.38 -29.99
N ASP A 29 -6.25 -28.10 -29.59
CA ASP A 29 -7.62 -27.58 -29.65
C ASP A 29 -7.83 -26.48 -28.61
N ARG A 30 -7.92 -25.24 -29.08
CA ARG A 30 -8.18 -24.05 -28.27
C ARG A 30 -9.43 -24.18 -27.40
N THR A 31 -10.49 -24.80 -27.92
CA THR A 31 -11.77 -24.93 -27.22
C THR A 31 -11.62 -25.78 -25.97
N ALA A 32 -10.87 -26.88 -26.08
CA ALA A 32 -10.55 -27.76 -24.94
C ALA A 32 -9.74 -27.05 -23.85
N PHE A 33 -8.82 -26.15 -24.21
CA PHE A 33 -8.03 -25.37 -23.24
C PHE A 33 -8.88 -24.28 -22.56
N LEU A 34 -9.72 -23.57 -23.32
CA LEU A 34 -10.64 -22.55 -22.78
C LEU A 34 -11.74 -23.11 -21.87
N ALA A 35 -12.08 -24.39 -22.02
CA ALA A 35 -13.05 -25.07 -21.16
C ALA A 35 -12.51 -25.36 -19.75
N ARG A 36 -11.19 -25.29 -19.53
CA ARG A 36 -10.55 -25.55 -18.23
C ARG A 36 -10.65 -24.38 -17.25
N VAL A 37 -11.08 -23.21 -17.72
CA VAL A 37 -11.19 -21.99 -16.90
C VAL A 37 -12.63 -21.46 -16.87
N GLY A 38 -12.95 -20.73 -15.79
CA GLY A 38 -14.25 -20.10 -15.61
C GLY A 38 -14.54 -19.00 -16.66
N PRO A 39 -15.82 -18.64 -16.84
CA PRO A 39 -16.24 -17.67 -17.87
C PRO A 39 -15.63 -16.28 -17.71
N THR A 40 -15.25 -15.89 -16.50
CA THR A 40 -14.61 -14.59 -16.21
C THR A 40 -13.19 -14.48 -16.76
N VAL A 41 -12.44 -15.58 -16.81
CA VAL A 41 -11.01 -15.63 -17.21
C VAL A 41 -10.85 -16.08 -18.66
N ARG A 42 -11.85 -16.77 -19.22
CA ARG A 42 -11.82 -17.27 -20.61
C ARG A 42 -11.44 -16.22 -21.67
N PRO A 43 -11.95 -14.96 -21.64
CA PRO A 43 -11.67 -14.01 -22.70
C PRO A 43 -10.20 -13.56 -22.79
N GLY A 44 -9.49 -13.44 -21.67
CA GLY A 44 -8.09 -13.04 -21.71
C GLY A 44 -7.14 -14.22 -21.96
N LEU A 45 -7.48 -15.42 -21.48
CA LEU A 45 -6.80 -16.65 -21.90
C LEU A 45 -6.89 -16.81 -23.42
N GLU A 46 -8.08 -16.62 -24.02
CA GLU A 46 -8.24 -16.70 -25.48
C GLU A 46 -7.34 -15.69 -26.23
N ARG A 47 -7.21 -14.45 -25.72
CA ARG A 47 -6.28 -13.47 -26.29
C ARG A 47 -4.83 -13.92 -26.17
N CYS A 48 -4.43 -14.44 -25.01
CA CYS A 48 -3.08 -14.96 -24.77
C CYS A 48 -2.75 -16.10 -25.75
N LEU A 49 -3.66 -17.06 -25.95
CA LEU A 49 -3.45 -18.16 -26.88
C LEU A 49 -3.33 -17.67 -28.33
N LYS A 50 -4.13 -16.69 -28.75
CA LYS A 50 -4.02 -16.05 -30.09
C LYS A 50 -2.68 -15.33 -30.28
N MET A 51 -2.16 -14.67 -29.26
CA MET A 51 -0.84 -14.03 -29.32
C MET A 51 0.28 -15.06 -29.52
N ILE A 52 0.23 -16.17 -28.79
CA ILE A 52 1.19 -17.28 -28.92
C ILE A 52 1.17 -17.85 -30.35
N GLU A 53 -0.02 -18.09 -30.90
CA GLU A 53 -0.18 -18.56 -32.29
C GLU A 53 0.42 -17.58 -33.31
N ALA A 54 0.12 -16.28 -33.15
CA ALA A 54 0.61 -15.24 -34.05
C ALA A 54 2.13 -15.09 -34.01
N GLY A 55 2.72 -15.20 -32.82
CA GLY A 55 4.15 -15.09 -32.64
C GLY A 55 4.95 -16.31 -33.12
N LEU A 56 4.38 -17.53 -33.02
CA LEU A 56 4.98 -18.76 -33.54
C LEU A 56 4.95 -18.86 -35.07
N ALA A 57 4.05 -18.14 -35.75
CA ALA A 57 4.03 -18.06 -37.22
C ALA A 57 5.29 -17.41 -37.82
N SER A 58 6.09 -16.71 -37.02
CA SER A 58 7.35 -16.07 -37.41
C SER A 58 8.59 -16.92 -37.11
N VAL A 59 8.43 -18.08 -36.47
CA VAL A 59 9.52 -18.96 -36.01
C VAL A 59 9.66 -20.13 -37.00
N PRO A 60 10.85 -20.43 -37.54
CA PRO A 60 11.03 -21.52 -38.50
C PRO A 60 10.64 -22.89 -37.90
N PRO A 61 10.13 -23.82 -38.73
CA PRO A 61 9.58 -25.08 -38.25
C PRO A 61 10.67 -25.98 -37.65
N GLY A 62 10.47 -26.34 -36.39
CA GLY A 62 11.30 -27.25 -35.60
C GLY A 62 11.81 -26.70 -34.26
N PRO A 63 10.95 -26.14 -33.37
CA PRO A 63 11.39 -25.87 -32.00
C PRO A 63 11.80 -27.17 -31.30
N MET A 64 13.04 -27.22 -30.79
CA MET A 64 13.54 -28.38 -30.06
C MET A 64 12.68 -28.59 -28.80
N PRO A 65 12.23 -29.82 -28.51
CA PRO A 65 11.57 -30.10 -27.25
C PRO A 65 12.57 -29.87 -26.10
N LEU A 66 12.28 -28.86 -25.27
CA LEU A 66 13.03 -28.55 -24.05
C LEU A 66 12.86 -29.73 -23.08
N THR A 67 13.80 -30.67 -23.13
CA THR A 67 13.73 -31.96 -22.44
C THR A 67 15.02 -32.23 -21.67
N PRO A 68 14.94 -32.91 -20.52
CA PRO A 68 16.12 -33.33 -19.77
C PRO A 68 17.09 -34.14 -20.63
N GLY A 69 18.39 -33.90 -20.49
CA GLY A 69 19.47 -34.56 -21.20
C GLY A 69 19.71 -34.07 -22.64
N LYS A 70 18.96 -33.06 -23.10
CA LYS A 70 19.21 -32.40 -24.39
C LYS A 70 20.01 -31.11 -24.22
N THR A 71 20.77 -30.74 -25.25
CA THR A 71 21.57 -29.52 -25.28
C THR A 71 20.82 -28.38 -25.95
N PHE A 72 20.74 -27.24 -25.27
CA PHE A 72 20.28 -25.96 -25.79
C PHE A 72 21.52 -25.07 -25.99
N GLY A 73 22.01 -24.97 -27.23
CA GLY A 73 23.34 -24.42 -27.50
C GLY A 73 24.42 -25.19 -26.72
N ARG A 74 25.23 -24.48 -25.93
CA ARG A 74 26.25 -25.07 -25.03
C ARG A 74 25.72 -25.59 -23.70
N TYR A 75 24.42 -25.41 -23.42
CA TYR A 75 23.83 -25.73 -22.13
C TYR A 75 23.13 -27.09 -22.16
N GLU A 76 23.63 -28.06 -21.40
CA GLU A 76 22.96 -29.35 -21.24
C GLU A 76 21.84 -29.23 -20.19
N LEU A 77 20.58 -29.37 -20.61
CA LEU A 77 19.42 -29.26 -19.74
C LEU A 77 19.35 -30.47 -18.79
N LYS A 78 19.36 -30.25 -17.48
CA LYS A 78 19.31 -31.32 -16.47
C LYS A 78 17.89 -31.55 -15.94
N ARG A 79 17.28 -30.52 -15.36
CA ARG A 79 15.89 -30.56 -14.86
C ARG A 79 15.26 -29.19 -14.87
N GLU A 80 13.94 -29.15 -14.95
CA GLU A 80 13.19 -27.91 -14.79
C GLU A 80 13.25 -27.43 -13.34
N LEU A 81 13.50 -26.14 -13.14
CA LEU A 81 13.47 -25.45 -11.85
C LEU A 81 12.11 -24.78 -11.61
N GLY A 82 11.48 -24.29 -12.67
CA GLY A 82 10.18 -23.65 -12.62
C GLY A 82 9.70 -23.24 -14.01
N ARG A 83 8.40 -23.03 -14.12
CA ARG A 83 7.73 -22.66 -15.37
C ARG A 83 6.65 -21.64 -15.05
N GLY A 84 6.63 -20.57 -15.82
CA GLY A 84 5.53 -19.60 -15.85
C GLY A 84 5.02 -19.41 -17.27
N GLY A 85 4.03 -18.53 -17.44
CA GLY A 85 3.38 -18.28 -18.74
C GLY A 85 4.33 -17.81 -19.85
N MET A 86 5.44 -17.13 -19.54
CA MET A 86 6.34 -16.54 -20.54
C MET A 86 7.71 -17.21 -20.65
N ALA A 87 8.12 -17.98 -19.64
CA ALA A 87 9.46 -18.54 -19.57
C ALA A 87 9.47 -19.89 -18.85
N VAL A 88 10.48 -20.69 -19.17
CA VAL A 88 10.84 -21.87 -18.40
C VAL A 88 12.27 -21.72 -17.90
N VAL A 89 12.50 -22.06 -16.64
CA VAL A 89 13.82 -22.00 -16.01
C VAL A 89 14.31 -23.43 -15.81
N TRP A 90 15.49 -23.72 -16.33
CA TRP A 90 16.14 -25.02 -16.26
C TRP A 90 17.40 -24.94 -15.40
N LEU A 91 17.66 -25.98 -14.63
CA LEU A 91 19.01 -26.30 -14.21
C LEU A 91 19.72 -26.87 -15.43
N ALA A 92 20.78 -26.22 -15.86
CA ALA A 92 21.59 -26.67 -16.97
C ALA A 92 23.08 -26.74 -16.58
N HIS A 93 23.84 -27.56 -17.29
CA HIS A 93 25.29 -27.57 -17.21
C HIS A 93 25.84 -26.80 -18.41
N ASP A 94 26.57 -25.73 -18.14
CA ASP A 94 27.36 -25.02 -19.15
C ASP A 94 28.57 -25.90 -19.50
N THR A 95 28.54 -26.49 -20.70
CA THR A 95 29.56 -27.46 -21.14
C THR A 95 30.89 -26.82 -21.51
N GLU A 96 30.94 -25.50 -21.70
CA GLU A 96 32.19 -24.78 -22.00
C GLU A 96 32.89 -24.30 -20.73
N LEU A 97 32.11 -23.82 -19.75
CA LEU A 97 32.62 -23.30 -18.48
C LEU A 97 32.54 -24.31 -17.31
N GLU A 98 32.11 -25.54 -17.60
CA GLU A 98 31.99 -26.67 -16.68
C GLU A 98 31.29 -26.32 -15.35
N ARG A 99 30.14 -25.64 -15.42
CA ARG A 99 29.41 -25.19 -14.22
C ARG A 99 27.90 -25.35 -14.32
N ALA A 100 27.24 -25.43 -13.17
CA ALA A 100 25.78 -25.37 -13.10
C ALA A 100 25.28 -23.94 -13.30
N VAL A 101 24.23 -23.78 -14.09
CA VAL A 101 23.55 -22.50 -14.34
C VAL A 101 22.03 -22.69 -14.24
N ALA A 102 21.34 -21.64 -13.81
CA ALA A 102 19.91 -21.53 -14.05
C ALA A 102 19.72 -20.85 -15.42
N LEU A 103 19.08 -21.55 -16.34
CA LEU A 103 18.87 -21.11 -17.72
C LEU A 103 17.39 -20.76 -17.91
N LYS A 104 17.09 -19.47 -17.97
CA LYS A 104 15.75 -18.94 -18.23
C LYS A 104 15.55 -18.78 -19.73
N ILE A 105 14.68 -19.60 -20.30
CA ILE A 105 14.37 -19.63 -21.73
C ILE A 105 13.00 -18.98 -21.94
N LEU A 106 12.95 -17.91 -22.73
CA LEU A 106 11.72 -17.23 -23.11
C LEU A 106 11.04 -17.97 -24.27
N ARG A 107 9.73 -18.20 -24.15
CA ARG A 107 8.97 -18.95 -25.17
C ARG A 107 8.86 -18.14 -26.47
N PRO A 108 8.91 -18.79 -27.65
CA PRO A 108 8.79 -18.11 -28.93
C PRO A 108 7.36 -17.56 -29.08
N GLY A 109 7.25 -16.36 -29.64
CA GLY A 109 5.97 -15.70 -29.92
C GLY A 109 5.35 -14.86 -28.80
N LEU A 110 5.92 -14.90 -27.58
CA LEU A 110 5.67 -13.89 -26.54
C LEU A 110 6.67 -12.73 -26.60
N ALA A 111 7.72 -12.85 -27.42
CA ALA A 111 8.56 -11.73 -27.85
C ALA A 111 7.75 -10.86 -28.84
N MET A 112 6.79 -10.10 -28.29
CA MET A 112 6.02 -9.09 -29.03
C MET A 112 6.99 -7.99 -29.49
N ASP A 113 6.97 -7.63 -30.78
CA ASP A 113 7.81 -6.60 -31.42
C ASP A 113 9.34 -6.67 -31.17
N GLY A 114 10.15 -6.48 -32.23
CA GLY A 114 11.62 -6.37 -32.10
C GLY A 114 12.09 -5.31 -31.07
N ARG A 115 11.23 -4.33 -30.76
CA ARG A 115 11.47 -3.30 -29.74
C ARG A 115 11.47 -3.82 -28.30
N HIS A 116 10.67 -4.84 -27.95
CA HIS A 116 10.70 -5.42 -26.60
C HIS A 116 11.89 -6.35 -26.41
N LEU A 117 12.31 -7.05 -27.46
CA LEU A 117 13.51 -7.91 -27.41
C LEU A 117 14.80 -7.10 -27.21
N ASP A 118 14.93 -5.98 -27.93
CA ASP A 118 16.07 -5.07 -27.75
C ASP A 118 16.09 -4.46 -26.34
N ARG A 119 14.93 -4.17 -25.76
CA ARG A 119 14.81 -3.65 -24.40
C ARG A 119 15.17 -4.73 -23.37
N PHE A 120 14.63 -5.93 -23.51
CA PHE A 120 14.95 -7.08 -22.67
C PHE A 120 16.47 -7.32 -22.63
N ARG A 121 17.12 -7.35 -23.81
CA ARG A 121 18.58 -7.48 -23.90
C ARG A 121 19.31 -6.34 -23.20
N ARG A 122 18.90 -5.08 -23.41
CA ARG A 122 19.53 -3.91 -22.76
C ARG A 122 19.42 -3.96 -21.23
N GLU A 123 18.25 -4.28 -20.70
CA GLU A 123 18.03 -4.38 -19.26
C GLU A 123 18.81 -5.58 -18.68
N ALA A 124 18.81 -6.73 -19.36
CA ALA A 124 19.58 -7.90 -18.95
C ALA A 124 21.09 -7.60 -18.89
N LEU A 125 21.62 -6.88 -19.89
CA LEU A 125 23.02 -6.44 -19.92
C LEU A 125 23.34 -5.42 -18.82
N ALA A 126 22.37 -4.58 -18.43
CA ALA A 126 22.56 -3.64 -17.33
C ALA A 126 22.64 -4.38 -15.98
N VAL A 127 21.77 -5.37 -15.75
CA VAL A 127 21.80 -6.22 -14.56
C VAL A 127 23.05 -7.11 -14.55
N ALA A 128 23.51 -7.62 -15.69
CA ALA A 128 24.74 -8.43 -15.77
C ALA A 128 26.00 -7.68 -15.33
N LYS A 129 26.00 -6.35 -15.41
CA LYS A 129 27.10 -5.50 -14.91
C LYS A 129 27.05 -5.29 -13.39
N LEU A 130 25.93 -5.59 -12.73
CA LEU A 130 25.84 -5.53 -11.28
C LEU A 130 26.60 -6.71 -10.68
N ARG A 131 27.50 -6.40 -9.75
CA ARG A 131 28.17 -7.40 -8.90
C ARG A 131 27.82 -7.09 -7.46
N HIS A 132 27.05 -7.96 -6.84
CA HIS A 132 26.62 -7.80 -5.45
C HIS A 132 26.37 -9.18 -4.84
N PRO A 133 26.78 -9.45 -3.58
CA PRO A 133 26.60 -10.77 -2.97
C PRO A 133 25.13 -11.21 -2.87
N HIS A 134 24.20 -10.25 -2.81
CA HIS A 134 22.76 -10.49 -2.68
C HIS A 134 21.97 -10.28 -3.98
N ILE A 135 22.63 -10.28 -5.15
CA ILE A 135 21.99 -10.26 -6.48
C ILE A 135 22.45 -11.49 -7.26
N VAL A 136 21.52 -12.22 -7.88
CA VAL A 136 21.85 -13.34 -8.76
C VAL A 136 22.67 -12.82 -9.94
N GLN A 137 23.87 -13.37 -10.13
CA GLN A 137 24.74 -12.95 -11.23
C GLN A 137 24.20 -13.49 -12.56
N ILE A 138 24.01 -12.60 -13.54
CA ILE A 138 23.79 -13.00 -14.93
C ILE A 138 25.16 -13.26 -15.57
N TYR A 139 25.30 -14.44 -16.16
CA TYR A 139 26.52 -14.86 -16.84
C TYR A 139 26.47 -14.62 -18.34
N ASP A 140 25.31 -14.83 -18.95
CA ASP A 140 25.17 -14.78 -20.40
C ASP A 140 23.74 -14.41 -20.79
N VAL A 141 23.61 -13.73 -21.93
CA VAL A 141 22.34 -13.39 -22.55
C VAL A 141 22.48 -13.62 -24.05
N GLY A 142 21.56 -14.38 -24.63
CA GLY A 142 21.69 -14.76 -26.02
C GLY A 142 20.39 -15.20 -26.65
N GLU A 143 20.53 -15.70 -27.88
CA GLU A 143 19.46 -16.31 -28.63
C GLU A 143 19.97 -17.60 -29.26
N GLU A 144 19.20 -18.66 -29.13
CA GLU A 144 19.50 -19.96 -29.70
C GLU A 144 18.23 -20.45 -30.39
N ARG A 145 18.30 -20.66 -31.71
CA ARG A 145 17.19 -21.20 -32.53
C ARG A 145 15.86 -20.44 -32.36
N GLY A 146 15.93 -19.11 -32.27
CA GLY A 146 14.77 -18.24 -32.09
C GLY A 146 14.25 -18.11 -30.65
N TYR A 147 14.89 -18.78 -29.68
CA TYR A 147 14.60 -18.63 -28.26
C TYR A 147 15.60 -17.66 -27.63
N SER A 148 15.10 -16.60 -27.02
CA SER A 148 15.93 -15.75 -26.16
C SER A 148 16.13 -16.43 -24.81
N TYR A 149 17.34 -16.34 -24.28
CA TYR A 149 17.68 -16.95 -23.01
C TYR A 149 18.55 -16.06 -22.13
N LEU A 150 18.53 -16.36 -20.84
CA LEU A 150 19.39 -15.80 -19.82
C LEU A 150 20.04 -16.94 -19.03
N ALA A 151 21.36 -17.02 -19.02
CA ALA A 151 22.10 -17.93 -18.15
C ALA A 151 22.54 -17.17 -16.90
N MET A 152 22.16 -17.66 -15.74
CA MET A 152 22.38 -17.00 -14.45
C MET A 152 22.93 -17.99 -13.42
N GLU A 153 23.46 -17.43 -12.33
CA GLU A 153 23.91 -18.19 -11.15
C GLU A 153 22.80 -19.14 -10.69
N PHE A 154 23.14 -20.42 -10.57
CA PHE A 154 22.25 -21.40 -9.96
C PHE A 154 22.37 -21.30 -8.44
N ILE A 155 21.28 -20.93 -7.77
CA ILE A 155 21.20 -20.92 -6.31
C ILE A 155 20.66 -22.26 -5.83
N GLU A 156 21.50 -23.01 -5.12
CA GLU A 156 21.10 -24.25 -4.46
C GLU A 156 20.41 -23.94 -3.12
N GLY A 157 19.09 -23.77 -3.18
CA GLY A 157 18.23 -23.61 -2.02
C GLY A 157 16.81 -23.14 -2.38
N PRO A 158 15.91 -23.06 -1.39
CA PRO A 158 14.52 -22.70 -1.62
C PRO A 158 14.33 -21.19 -1.85
N SER A 159 13.19 -20.83 -2.43
CA SER A 159 12.72 -19.44 -2.39
C SER A 159 12.16 -19.09 -1.01
N LEU A 160 12.16 -17.80 -0.65
CA LEU A 160 11.52 -17.32 0.57
C LEU A 160 10.02 -17.67 0.58
N ALA A 161 9.34 -17.69 -0.57
CA ALA A 161 7.96 -18.15 -0.68
C ALA A 161 7.81 -19.61 -0.20
N THR A 162 8.69 -20.50 -0.65
CA THR A 162 8.70 -21.92 -0.25
C THR A 162 8.93 -22.05 1.25
N VAL A 163 9.88 -21.28 1.79
CA VAL A 163 10.20 -21.29 3.22
C VAL A 163 9.02 -20.79 4.05
N LEU A 164 8.45 -19.62 3.72
CA LEU A 164 7.30 -19.06 4.44
C LEU A 164 6.08 -19.98 4.38
N GLY A 165 5.88 -20.68 3.25
CA GLY A 165 4.81 -21.68 3.11
C GLY A 165 5.01 -22.94 3.97
N ALA A 166 6.26 -23.30 4.26
CA ALA A 166 6.59 -24.44 5.12
C ALA A 166 6.55 -24.11 6.63
N VAL A 167 6.66 -22.83 7.01
CA VAL A 167 6.61 -22.43 8.42
C VAL A 167 5.16 -22.38 8.93
N GLU A 168 4.83 -23.24 9.89
CA GLU A 168 3.52 -23.21 10.56
C GLU A 168 3.35 -21.95 11.45
N LYS A 169 2.23 -21.23 11.33
CA LYS A 169 1.91 -20.01 12.13
C LYS A 169 2.05 -20.17 13.64
N LYS A 170 1.84 -21.38 14.17
CA LYS A 170 1.98 -21.67 15.61
C LYS A 170 3.44 -21.77 16.06
N ARG A 171 4.39 -21.89 15.13
CA ARG A 171 5.81 -22.19 15.36
C ARG A 171 6.77 -21.11 14.83
N TYR A 172 6.29 -19.88 14.60
CA TYR A 172 7.10 -18.76 14.13
C TYR A 172 8.28 -18.51 15.10
N SER A 173 9.44 -19.03 14.73
CA SER A 173 10.71 -18.95 15.46
C SER A 173 11.86 -18.95 14.46
N ALA A 174 13.00 -18.40 14.86
CA ALA A 174 14.21 -18.40 14.01
C ALA A 174 14.63 -19.84 13.64
N ASP A 175 14.49 -20.79 14.56
CA ASP A 175 14.84 -22.20 14.31
C ASP A 175 13.93 -22.88 13.30
N GLU A 176 12.63 -22.58 13.31
CA GLU A 176 11.70 -23.10 12.30
C GLU A 176 12.04 -22.53 10.91
N LEU A 177 12.40 -21.25 10.83
CA LEU A 177 12.84 -20.63 9.59
C LEU A 177 14.12 -21.29 9.05
N ARG A 178 15.12 -21.51 9.91
CA ARG A 178 16.37 -22.23 9.57
C ARG A 178 16.10 -23.64 9.06
N ARG A 179 15.20 -24.39 9.73
CA ARG A 179 14.81 -25.74 9.31
C ARG A 179 14.09 -25.74 7.96
N ALA A 180 13.09 -24.87 7.80
CA ALA A 180 12.32 -24.77 6.55
C ALA A 180 13.21 -24.34 5.36
N ALA A 181 14.23 -23.52 5.62
CA ALA A 181 15.21 -23.13 4.61
C ALA A 181 16.27 -24.20 4.32
N GLY A 182 16.44 -25.21 5.19
CA GLY A 182 17.57 -26.14 5.12
C GLY A 182 18.93 -25.48 5.39
N ALA A 183 18.94 -24.34 6.10
CA ALA A 183 20.12 -23.50 6.29
C ALA A 183 20.36 -23.25 7.81
N PRO A 184 21.13 -24.11 8.50
CA PRO A 184 21.27 -24.07 9.96
C PRO A 184 21.96 -22.80 10.47
N HIS A 185 22.78 -22.15 9.64
CA HIS A 185 23.51 -20.92 9.98
C HIS A 185 22.78 -19.64 9.55
N MET A 186 21.56 -19.76 9.00
CA MET A 186 20.75 -18.62 8.57
C MET A 186 20.38 -17.72 9.76
N ALA A 187 20.43 -16.41 9.52
CA ALA A 187 20.11 -15.36 10.49
C ALA A 187 20.80 -15.59 11.85
N PRO A 188 22.15 -15.55 11.89
CA PRO A 188 22.91 -15.80 13.10
C PRO A 188 22.57 -14.78 14.19
N GLY A 189 22.36 -15.25 15.42
CA GLY A 189 22.05 -14.38 16.56
C GLY A 189 20.59 -13.89 16.64
N ALA A 190 19.75 -14.18 15.64
CA ALA A 190 18.32 -13.87 15.72
C ALA A 190 17.66 -14.69 16.83
N ALA A 191 17.06 -14.00 17.81
CA ALA A 191 16.37 -14.57 18.95
C ALA A 191 14.94 -15.00 18.63
N ASP A 192 14.31 -14.38 17.62
CA ASP A 192 12.95 -14.67 17.19
C ASP A 192 12.79 -14.63 15.66
N PHE A 193 11.58 -14.95 15.21
CA PHE A 193 11.23 -14.97 13.79
C PHE A 193 11.29 -13.59 13.14
N GLU A 194 10.89 -12.53 13.86
CA GLU A 194 10.89 -11.16 13.34
C GLU A 194 12.32 -10.70 13.06
N GLN A 195 13.23 -10.95 13.98
CA GLN A 195 14.65 -10.64 13.80
C GLN A 195 15.23 -11.42 12.62
N ALA A 196 14.93 -12.72 12.52
CA ALA A 196 15.46 -13.56 11.45
C ALA A 196 15.00 -13.11 10.05
N VAL A 197 13.70 -12.83 9.89
CA VAL A 197 13.16 -12.30 8.64
C VAL A 197 13.73 -10.91 8.33
N SER A 198 13.86 -10.05 9.34
CA SER A 198 14.40 -8.70 9.15
C SER A 198 15.87 -8.72 8.70
N MET A 199 16.67 -9.67 9.19
CA MET A 199 18.05 -9.88 8.71
C MET A 199 18.10 -10.26 7.23
N LEU A 200 17.25 -11.19 6.80
CA LEU A 200 17.19 -11.61 5.40
C LEU A 200 16.73 -10.47 4.49
N LEU A 201 15.68 -9.74 4.87
CA LEU A 201 15.17 -8.64 4.06
C LEU A 201 16.10 -7.42 4.07
N ALA A 202 16.94 -7.24 5.09
CA ALA A 202 18.00 -6.23 5.06
C ALA A 202 19.02 -6.50 3.94
N GLN A 203 19.35 -7.77 3.66
CA GLN A 203 20.21 -8.16 2.55
C GLN A 203 19.56 -7.87 1.19
N VAL A 204 18.25 -8.11 1.09
CA VAL A 204 17.45 -7.76 -0.10
C VAL A 204 17.41 -6.24 -0.31
N ALA A 205 17.21 -5.46 0.76
CA ALA A 205 17.23 -4.01 0.69
C ALA A 205 18.60 -3.45 0.27
N ASP A 206 19.69 -4.11 0.67
CA ASP A 206 21.06 -3.78 0.24
C ASP A 206 21.29 -4.02 -1.25
N ALA A 207 20.83 -5.16 -1.76
CA ALA A 207 20.83 -5.47 -3.19
C ALA A 207 20.05 -4.43 -3.99
N LEU A 208 18.84 -4.09 -3.53
CA LEU A 208 18.00 -3.07 -4.16
C LEU A 208 18.68 -1.71 -4.17
N SER A 209 19.29 -1.29 -3.06
CA SER A 209 20.03 -0.02 -3.00
C SER A 209 21.13 0.05 -4.06
N THR A 210 21.92 -1.02 -4.20
CA THR A 210 23.00 -1.09 -5.20
C THR A 210 22.45 -1.01 -6.63
N ALA A 211 21.31 -1.65 -6.91
CA ALA A 211 20.66 -1.55 -8.22
C ALA A 211 20.12 -0.15 -8.48
N HIS A 212 19.48 0.48 -7.48
CA HIS A 212 18.91 1.82 -7.56
C HIS A 212 19.97 2.88 -7.85
N GLU A 213 21.18 2.75 -7.28
CA GLU A 213 22.33 3.62 -7.58
C GLU A 213 22.78 3.56 -9.04
N LYS A 214 22.46 2.46 -9.75
CA LYS A 214 22.69 2.31 -11.20
C LYS A 214 21.46 2.64 -12.04
N GLY A 215 20.40 3.18 -11.43
CA GLY A 215 19.15 3.52 -12.09
C GLY A 215 18.29 2.30 -12.47
N LEU A 216 18.55 1.14 -11.87
CA LEU A 216 17.82 -0.10 -12.14
C LEU A 216 16.77 -0.32 -11.05
N VAL A 217 15.50 -0.37 -11.43
CA VAL A 217 14.37 -0.69 -10.54
C VAL A 217 13.94 -2.13 -10.80
N HIS A 218 13.71 -2.91 -9.76
CA HIS A 218 13.37 -4.34 -9.87
C HIS A 218 11.94 -4.56 -10.36
N ARG A 219 10.96 -3.78 -9.85
CA ARG A 219 9.53 -3.75 -10.21
C ARG A 219 8.70 -5.00 -9.86
N ASP A 220 9.32 -6.13 -9.56
CA ASP A 220 8.64 -7.39 -9.19
C ASP A 220 9.24 -8.04 -7.93
N ILE A 221 9.43 -7.28 -6.84
CA ILE A 221 9.92 -7.85 -5.58
C ILE A 221 8.80 -8.62 -4.88
N LYS A 222 9.07 -9.89 -4.57
CA LYS A 222 8.15 -10.81 -3.87
C LYS A 222 8.92 -11.99 -3.28
N PRO A 223 8.34 -12.76 -2.33
CA PRO A 223 9.03 -13.89 -1.72
C PRO A 223 9.53 -14.96 -2.71
N SER A 224 8.89 -15.16 -3.86
CA SER A 224 9.35 -16.15 -4.85
C SER A 224 10.59 -15.69 -5.64
N ASN A 225 10.88 -14.40 -5.66
CA ASN A 225 12.06 -13.81 -6.31
C ASN A 225 13.23 -13.59 -5.31
N VAL A 226 13.06 -14.00 -4.06
CA VAL A 226 14.14 -14.02 -3.05
C VAL A 226 14.54 -15.47 -2.83
N LEU A 227 15.75 -15.84 -3.25
CA LEU A 227 16.31 -17.18 -3.09
C LEU A 227 17.22 -17.22 -1.86
N LEU A 228 17.27 -18.37 -1.19
CA LEU A 228 18.13 -18.58 -0.02
C LEU A 228 19.25 -19.55 -0.40
N ARG A 229 20.50 -19.14 -0.20
CA ARG A 229 21.67 -19.99 -0.37
C ARG A 229 21.80 -20.98 0.80
N SER A 230 22.58 -22.03 0.59
CA SER A 230 22.94 -23.01 1.62
C SER A 230 23.67 -22.40 2.83
N ASP A 231 24.40 -21.29 2.63
CA ASP A 231 25.03 -20.52 3.70
C ASP A 231 24.03 -19.66 4.51
N GLY A 232 22.77 -19.61 4.08
CA GLY A 232 21.68 -18.86 4.71
C GLY A 232 21.55 -17.41 4.25
N SER A 233 22.32 -16.97 3.25
CA SER A 233 22.18 -15.64 2.66
C SER A 233 21.00 -15.55 1.68
N ALA A 234 20.30 -14.42 1.68
CA ALA A 234 19.26 -14.10 0.72
C ALA A 234 19.84 -13.45 -0.53
N VAL A 235 19.31 -13.83 -1.69
CA VAL A 235 19.74 -13.33 -3.00
C VAL A 235 18.51 -12.98 -3.83
N VAL A 236 18.53 -11.80 -4.44
CA VAL A 236 17.46 -11.32 -5.31
C VAL A 236 17.66 -11.88 -6.71
N ALA A 237 16.64 -12.56 -7.22
CA ALA A 237 16.57 -13.11 -8.57
C ALA A 237 15.50 -12.37 -9.39
N ASP A 238 15.54 -12.55 -10.71
CA ASP A 238 14.45 -12.10 -11.60
C ASP A 238 14.10 -10.61 -11.50
N PHE A 239 15.10 -9.75 -11.70
CA PHE A 239 14.85 -8.34 -12.04
C PHE A 239 13.80 -8.31 -13.15
N GLY A 240 12.79 -7.45 -13.02
CA GLY A 240 11.57 -7.44 -13.85
C GLY A 240 11.81 -7.01 -15.30
N LEU A 241 12.69 -7.72 -16.02
CA LEU A 241 13.15 -7.49 -17.40
C LEU A 241 12.03 -7.55 -18.45
N ALA A 242 10.82 -7.95 -18.05
CA ALA A 242 9.62 -8.04 -18.88
C ALA A 242 8.57 -6.95 -18.57
N MET A 243 8.78 -6.15 -17.53
CA MET A 243 7.82 -5.18 -16.99
C MET A 243 8.42 -3.77 -17.04
N SER A 244 8.78 -3.30 -18.23
CA SER A 244 9.33 -1.94 -18.41
C SER A 244 8.21 -0.90 -18.61
N ASP A 245 8.43 0.31 -18.10
CA ASP A 245 7.49 1.43 -18.15
C ASP A 245 6.91 1.71 -19.54
N GLY A 246 5.59 1.89 -19.59
CA GLY A 246 4.92 2.67 -20.64
C GLY A 246 4.33 1.93 -21.83
N ASP A 247 4.05 0.62 -21.77
CA ASP A 247 3.34 -0.06 -22.88
C ASP A 247 1.94 -0.59 -22.49
N PRO A 248 0.86 0.09 -22.92
CA PRO A 248 -0.53 -0.31 -22.66
C PRO A 248 -0.86 -1.73 -23.15
N ALA A 249 -0.11 -2.26 -24.12
CA ALA A 249 -0.38 -3.58 -24.69
C ALA A 249 -0.22 -4.74 -23.67
N LEU A 250 0.70 -4.61 -22.71
CA LEU A 250 0.86 -5.55 -21.59
C LEU A 250 -0.15 -5.30 -20.45
N SER A 251 -0.66 -4.06 -20.36
CA SER A 251 -1.63 -3.61 -19.36
C SER A 251 -3.10 -3.88 -19.74
N MET A 252 -3.41 -3.94 -21.03
CA MET A 252 -4.79 -4.03 -21.55
C MET A 252 -5.34 -5.45 -21.60
N SER A 253 -4.50 -6.49 -21.53
CA SER A 253 -4.91 -7.87 -21.77
C SER A 253 -5.46 -8.60 -20.54
N GLY A 254 -5.21 -8.11 -19.33
CA GLY A 254 -5.76 -8.62 -18.06
C GLY A 254 -5.25 -9.99 -17.59
N ASP A 255 -4.69 -10.80 -18.49
CA ASP A 255 -4.48 -12.24 -18.26
C ASP A 255 -3.02 -12.70 -18.36
N THR A 256 -2.06 -11.77 -18.42
CA THR A 256 -0.61 -12.12 -18.46
C THR A 256 0.27 -11.26 -17.55
N LEU A 257 -0.33 -10.34 -16.80
CA LEU A 257 0.38 -9.62 -15.74
C LEU A 257 0.53 -10.57 -14.56
N GLY A 258 1.76 -10.79 -14.10
CA GLY A 258 2.03 -11.54 -12.89
C GLY A 258 1.20 -11.07 -11.69
N THR A 259 1.14 -11.89 -10.66
CA THR A 259 0.19 -11.71 -9.57
C THR A 259 0.33 -10.35 -8.86
N PRO A 260 -0.73 -9.51 -8.78
CA PRO A 260 -0.60 -8.10 -8.38
C PRO A 260 -0.34 -7.86 -6.90
N TYR A 261 -0.32 -8.91 -6.07
CA TYR A 261 -0.33 -8.79 -4.61
C TYR A 261 0.81 -7.97 -4.00
N TYR A 262 1.94 -7.83 -4.72
CA TYR A 262 3.11 -7.07 -4.28
C TYR A 262 3.29 -5.76 -5.04
N MET A 263 2.41 -5.44 -5.99
CA MET A 263 2.49 -4.22 -6.79
C MET A 263 2.23 -2.98 -5.94
N SER A 264 2.98 -1.92 -6.23
CA SER A 264 2.74 -0.62 -5.62
C SER A 264 1.45 0.03 -6.18
N PRO A 265 0.82 0.95 -5.44
CA PRO A 265 -0.35 1.69 -5.92
C PRO A 265 -0.12 2.42 -7.24
N GLU A 266 1.08 2.94 -7.48
CA GLU A 266 1.45 3.57 -8.75
C GLU A 266 1.53 2.57 -9.91
N GLN A 267 2.05 1.35 -9.69
CA GLN A 267 2.00 0.28 -10.69
C GLN A 267 0.55 -0.14 -10.97
N ALA A 268 -0.28 -0.27 -9.93
CA ALA A 268 -1.68 -0.68 -10.06
C ALA A 268 -2.57 0.37 -10.75
N ARG A 269 -2.21 1.67 -10.70
CA ARG A 269 -2.98 2.76 -11.31
C ARG A 269 -2.84 2.84 -12.82
N LEU A 270 -1.91 2.09 -13.44
CA LEU A 270 -1.68 2.05 -14.88
C LEU A 270 -1.51 3.45 -15.52
N SER A 271 -1.11 4.43 -14.71
CA SER A 271 -1.06 5.84 -15.09
C SER A 271 0.31 6.22 -15.65
N GLU A 272 0.39 7.27 -16.49
CA GLU A 272 1.62 7.91 -17.02
C GLU A 272 2.64 8.39 -15.97
N VAL A 273 2.39 8.09 -14.71
CA VAL A 273 3.21 8.43 -13.57
C VAL A 273 4.43 7.51 -13.56
N GLN A 274 5.63 8.09 -13.68
CA GLN A 274 6.88 7.33 -13.63
C GLN A 274 6.96 6.50 -12.35
N VAL A 275 7.18 5.19 -12.54
CA VAL A 275 7.53 4.23 -11.49
C VAL A 275 8.99 4.48 -11.13
N ASP A 276 9.24 4.81 -9.87
CA ASP A 276 10.59 5.01 -9.35
C ASP A 276 10.99 3.88 -8.39
N HIS A 277 12.21 3.94 -7.87
CA HIS A 277 12.77 2.93 -6.97
C HIS A 277 11.97 2.71 -5.67
N ARG A 278 11.09 3.64 -5.28
CA ARG A 278 10.22 3.50 -4.10
C ARG A 278 9.07 2.50 -4.32
N THR A 279 8.87 2.03 -5.55
CA THR A 279 8.05 0.85 -5.83
C THR A 279 8.68 -0.40 -5.20
N ASP A 280 9.99 -0.61 -5.34
CA ASP A 280 10.64 -1.78 -4.74
C ASP A 280 10.60 -1.75 -3.21
N VAL A 281 10.69 -0.54 -2.62
CA VAL A 281 10.50 -0.33 -1.18
C VAL A 281 9.11 -0.79 -0.73
N TYR A 282 8.07 -0.43 -1.49
CA TYR A 282 6.70 -0.86 -1.19
C TYR A 282 6.56 -2.38 -1.28
N SER A 283 7.03 -2.98 -2.38
CA SER A 283 6.94 -4.42 -2.62
C SER A 283 7.73 -5.24 -1.59
N LEU A 284 8.90 -4.76 -1.16
CA LEU A 284 9.64 -5.35 -0.04
C LEU A 284 8.90 -5.17 1.29
N GLY A 285 8.20 -4.05 1.48
CA GLY A 285 7.30 -3.82 2.62
C GLY A 285 6.15 -4.82 2.67
N VAL A 286 5.53 -5.13 1.52
CA VAL A 286 4.51 -6.18 1.39
C VAL A 286 5.10 -7.55 1.73
N THR A 287 6.31 -7.84 1.25
CA THR A 287 7.04 -9.08 1.56
C THR A 287 7.29 -9.23 3.07
N LEU A 288 7.71 -8.14 3.75
CA LEU A 288 7.86 -8.11 5.20
C LEU A 288 6.52 -8.32 5.93
N PHE A 289 5.45 -7.66 5.47
CA PHE A 289 4.11 -7.85 6.03
C PHE A 289 3.67 -9.30 5.94
N GLU A 290 3.79 -9.92 4.77
CA GLU A 290 3.36 -11.30 4.56
C GLU A 290 4.18 -12.27 5.40
N ALA A 291 5.50 -12.08 5.48
CA ALA A 291 6.35 -12.92 6.31
C ALA A 291 5.91 -12.87 7.78
N LEU A 292 5.62 -11.68 8.32
CA LEU A 292 5.27 -11.51 9.73
C LEU A 292 3.80 -11.86 10.05
N ALA A 293 2.86 -11.55 9.16
CA ALA A 293 1.43 -11.83 9.35
C ALA A 293 1.02 -13.24 8.90
N GLY A 294 1.85 -13.87 8.07
CA GLY A 294 1.55 -15.11 7.36
C GLY A 294 0.38 -14.98 6.38
N THR A 295 0.03 -13.77 5.98
CA THR A 295 -1.02 -13.48 5.00
C THR A 295 -0.68 -12.18 4.29
N ARG A 296 -1.12 -12.04 3.05
CA ARG A 296 -0.93 -10.83 2.25
C ARG A 296 -1.82 -9.68 2.79
N PRO A 297 -1.40 -8.42 2.62
CA PRO A 297 -2.15 -7.25 3.11
C PRO A 297 -3.42 -6.96 2.31
N PHE A 298 -3.45 -7.37 1.05
CA PHE A 298 -4.59 -7.26 0.16
C PHE A 298 -4.93 -8.63 -0.40
N ASP A 299 -6.23 -8.90 -0.52
CA ASP A 299 -6.79 -10.12 -1.07
C ASP A 299 -8.12 -9.80 -1.75
N GLY A 300 -8.57 -10.66 -2.66
CA GLY A 300 -9.80 -10.47 -3.42
C GLY A 300 -10.21 -11.76 -4.12
N GLU A 301 -11.48 -11.86 -4.55
CA GLU A 301 -11.99 -13.05 -5.24
C GLU A 301 -11.44 -13.16 -6.67
N ASN A 302 -10.95 -12.04 -7.22
CA ASN A 302 -10.32 -11.96 -8.53
C ASN A 302 -9.22 -10.89 -8.57
N ILE A 303 -8.40 -10.95 -9.62
CA ILE A 303 -7.25 -10.06 -9.85
C ILE A 303 -7.66 -8.57 -9.87
N LEU A 304 -8.79 -8.24 -10.49
CA LEU A 304 -9.28 -6.86 -10.60
C LEU A 304 -9.64 -6.28 -9.23
N GLU A 305 -10.22 -7.08 -8.33
CA GLU A 305 -10.49 -6.68 -6.95
C GLU A 305 -9.21 -6.43 -6.16
N VAL A 306 -8.16 -7.22 -6.40
CA VAL A 306 -6.85 -7.01 -5.77
C VAL A 306 -6.23 -5.70 -6.24
N PHE A 307 -6.26 -5.42 -7.56
CA PHE A 307 -5.85 -4.11 -8.09
C PHE A 307 -6.63 -2.97 -7.46
N GLU A 308 -7.95 -3.09 -7.36
CA GLU A 308 -8.79 -2.07 -6.75
C GLU A 308 -8.47 -1.89 -5.26
N ALA A 309 -8.23 -2.98 -4.53
CA ALA A 309 -7.83 -2.95 -3.13
C ALA A 309 -6.49 -2.22 -2.95
N ILE A 310 -5.48 -2.51 -3.77
CA ILE A 310 -4.17 -1.83 -3.73
C ILE A 310 -4.31 -0.34 -4.00
N LYS A 311 -5.19 0.07 -4.92
CA LYS A 311 -5.42 1.47 -5.29
C LYS A 311 -6.21 2.27 -4.25
N THR A 312 -7.10 1.63 -3.51
CA THR A 312 -8.17 2.33 -2.77
C THR A 312 -8.28 2.01 -1.29
N ARG A 313 -7.69 0.91 -0.83
CA ARG A 313 -7.81 0.47 0.57
C ARG A 313 -6.49 0.72 1.30
N LEU A 314 -6.60 1.12 2.56
CA LEU A 314 -5.48 1.00 3.49
C LEU A 314 -5.40 -0.45 3.98
N PRO A 315 -4.20 -1.04 4.02
CA PRO A 315 -4.04 -2.39 4.55
C PRO A 315 -4.31 -2.39 6.06
N ALA A 316 -4.82 -3.51 6.57
CA ALA A 316 -4.96 -3.67 8.01
C ALA A 316 -3.59 -3.55 8.70
N SER A 317 -3.55 -2.89 9.86
CA SER A 317 -2.30 -2.73 10.61
C SER A 317 -1.75 -4.10 11.02
N LEU A 318 -0.44 -4.32 10.83
CA LEU A 318 0.23 -5.57 11.23
C LEU A 318 -0.08 -5.95 12.68
N SER A 319 -0.04 -4.97 13.59
CA SER A 319 -0.35 -5.17 15.02
C SER A 319 -1.80 -5.60 15.32
N SER A 320 -2.73 -5.39 14.38
CA SER A 320 -4.12 -5.84 14.52
C SER A 320 -4.32 -7.29 14.09
N ILE A 321 -3.43 -7.80 13.22
CA ILE A 321 -3.49 -9.15 12.66
C ILE A 321 -2.61 -10.10 13.48
N GLU A 322 -1.38 -9.70 13.76
CA GLU A 322 -0.41 -10.49 14.50
C GLU A 322 0.01 -9.74 15.77
N LYS A 323 -0.42 -10.24 16.93
CA LYS A 323 -0.13 -9.63 18.24
C LYS A 323 1.31 -9.81 18.68
N ARG A 324 2.01 -10.82 18.13
CA ARG A 324 3.43 -11.07 18.42
C ARG A 324 4.36 -10.09 17.68
N ALA A 325 3.90 -9.52 16.58
CA ALA A 325 4.68 -8.54 15.83
C ALA A 325 4.96 -7.31 16.69
N SER A 326 6.21 -6.86 16.70
CA SER A 326 6.61 -5.71 17.51
C SER A 326 5.97 -4.43 16.99
N LYS A 327 5.81 -3.44 17.88
CA LYS A 327 5.35 -2.10 17.49
C LYS A 327 6.33 -1.42 16.51
N GLN A 328 7.61 -1.79 16.59
CA GLN A 328 8.67 -1.32 15.70
C GLN A 328 8.41 -1.86 14.28
N ALA A 329 8.21 -3.16 14.13
CA ALA A 329 7.91 -3.80 12.84
C ALA A 329 6.62 -3.26 12.23
N ALA A 330 5.57 -3.08 13.03
CA ALA A 330 4.33 -2.49 12.56
C ALA A 330 4.51 -1.05 12.04
N ALA A 331 5.42 -0.26 12.63
CA ALA A 331 5.73 1.08 12.14
C ALA A 331 6.55 1.06 10.85
N VAL A 332 7.54 0.16 10.76
CA VAL A 332 8.38 -0.03 9.57
C VAL A 332 7.53 -0.47 8.37
N VAL A 333 6.69 -1.48 8.55
CA VAL A 333 5.78 -1.97 7.51
C VAL A 333 4.81 -0.89 7.04
N ARG A 334 4.22 -0.12 7.98
CA ARG A 334 3.32 0.98 7.65
C ARG A 334 4.02 2.07 6.83
N MET A 335 5.27 2.40 7.15
CA MET A 335 6.04 3.40 6.42
C MET A 335 6.41 2.89 5.02
N ALA A 336 6.94 1.67 4.91
CA ALA A 336 7.30 1.07 3.62
C ALA A 336 6.09 0.95 2.68
N MET A 337 4.92 0.59 3.21
CA MET A 337 3.68 0.41 2.45
C MET A 337 2.78 1.65 2.41
N ALA A 338 3.31 2.84 2.70
CA ALA A 338 2.51 4.06 2.62
C ALA A 338 1.98 4.24 1.19
N HIS A 339 0.68 4.51 1.03
CA HIS A 339 0.06 4.62 -0.29
C HIS A 339 0.69 5.77 -1.10
N ASP A 340 0.94 6.90 -0.43
CA ASP A 340 1.70 8.03 -1.00
C ASP A 340 3.21 7.73 -0.94
N ARG A 341 3.89 7.74 -2.10
CA ARG A 341 5.31 7.44 -2.22
C ARG A 341 6.19 8.40 -1.43
N GLU A 342 5.76 9.64 -1.22
CA GLU A 342 6.53 10.65 -0.45
C GLU A 342 6.52 10.35 1.05
N GLN A 343 5.62 9.47 1.50
CA GLN A 343 5.53 9.04 2.89
C GLN A 343 6.26 7.72 3.14
N ARG A 344 6.82 7.10 2.09
CA ARG A 344 7.64 5.89 2.19
C ARG A 344 9.07 6.21 2.60
N TYR A 345 9.87 5.16 2.80
CA TYR A 345 11.32 5.34 2.85
C TYR A 345 11.80 5.95 1.53
N PRO A 346 12.63 7.02 1.57
CA PRO A 346 13.09 7.69 0.37
C PRO A 346 14.02 6.82 -0.49
N THR A 347 14.70 5.84 0.11
CA THR A 347 15.64 4.91 -0.55
C THR A 347 15.58 3.52 0.08
N ALA A 348 16.02 2.49 -0.65
CA ALA A 348 16.17 1.14 -0.12
C ALA A 348 17.22 1.08 1.02
N ALA A 349 18.28 1.90 0.97
CA ALA A 349 19.24 2.05 2.06
C ALA A 349 18.57 2.54 3.37
N ALA A 350 17.67 3.53 3.29
CA ALA A 350 16.95 4.00 4.48
C ALA A 350 16.02 2.92 5.07
N PHE A 351 15.44 2.06 4.21
CA PHE A 351 14.64 0.93 4.67
C PHE A 351 15.53 -0.17 5.28
N LYS A 352 16.69 -0.46 4.68
CA LYS A 352 17.72 -1.39 5.20
C LYS A 352 18.12 -1.05 6.63
N GLU A 353 18.37 0.23 6.94
CA GLU A 353 18.74 0.67 8.30
C GLU A 353 17.69 0.27 9.35
N ASP A 354 16.40 0.42 9.03
CA ASP A 354 15.31 0.03 9.93
C ASP A 354 15.14 -1.49 10.01
N LEU A 355 15.36 -2.23 8.92
CA LEU A 355 15.40 -3.70 8.94
C LEU A 355 16.55 -4.23 9.79
N GLN A 356 17.73 -3.61 9.72
CA GLN A 356 18.86 -3.93 10.59
C GLN A 356 18.56 -3.58 12.06
N ALA A 357 17.89 -2.45 12.31
CA ALA A 357 17.45 -2.11 13.65
C ALA A 357 16.46 -3.15 14.21
N LEU A 358 15.52 -3.65 13.41
CA LEU A 358 14.64 -4.76 13.81
C LEU A 358 15.42 -6.05 14.08
N ALA A 359 16.32 -6.42 13.18
CA ALA A 359 17.19 -7.59 13.33
C ALA A 359 17.98 -7.59 14.64
N GLU A 360 18.46 -6.42 15.06
CA GLU A 360 19.25 -6.24 16.28
C GLU A 360 18.40 -5.93 17.52
N GLY A 361 17.07 -5.89 17.41
CA GLY A 361 16.17 -5.53 18.51
C GLY A 361 16.29 -4.08 18.98
N ARG A 362 16.82 -3.18 18.13
CA ARG A 362 16.99 -1.74 18.39
C ARG A 362 15.75 -0.94 17.98
N ALA A 363 15.69 0.31 18.45
CA ALA A 363 14.61 1.22 18.07
C ALA A 363 14.77 1.75 16.63
N THR A 364 13.71 1.61 15.82
CA THR A 364 13.67 2.03 14.41
C THR A 364 13.38 3.51 14.26
N ARG A 365 13.79 4.09 13.14
CA ARG A 365 13.48 5.45 12.72
C ARG A 365 12.00 5.63 12.52
N ALA A 366 11.32 4.68 11.86
CA ALA A 366 9.88 4.72 11.66
C ALA A 366 9.11 4.82 12.98
N TRP A 367 9.54 4.10 14.02
CA TRP A 367 8.93 4.21 15.34
C TRP A 367 9.21 5.57 16.00
N LYS A 368 10.44 6.07 15.91
CA LYS A 368 10.80 7.40 16.47
C LYS A 368 10.02 8.53 15.79
N GLN A 369 9.79 8.45 14.48
CA GLN A 369 9.08 9.47 13.71
C GLN A 369 7.54 9.35 13.84
N HIS A 370 7.00 8.13 13.89
CA HIS A 370 5.56 7.87 13.73
C HIS A 370 4.93 6.90 14.75
N GLY A 371 5.62 6.56 15.84
CA GLY A 371 5.19 5.52 16.81
C GLY A 371 4.03 5.90 17.76
N GLY A 372 3.58 7.15 17.77
CA GLY A 372 2.47 7.58 18.62
C GLY A 372 1.10 7.17 18.06
N ARG A 373 0.25 6.51 18.86
CA ARG A 373 -1.16 6.16 18.54
C ARG A 373 -1.98 7.33 17.97
N LEU A 374 -1.73 8.54 18.47
CA LEU A 374 -2.36 9.76 17.95
C LEU A 374 -1.87 10.05 16.52
N ARG A 375 -0.56 10.07 16.27
CA ARG A 375 0.00 10.44 14.95
C ARG A 375 -0.26 9.40 13.85
N SER A 376 -0.37 8.11 14.17
CA SER A 376 -0.84 7.10 13.20
C SER A 376 -2.29 7.38 12.76
N ALA A 377 -3.16 7.75 13.70
CA ALA A 377 -4.54 8.14 13.40
C ALA A 377 -4.59 9.43 12.56
N TRP A 378 -3.69 10.40 12.80
CA TRP A 378 -3.57 11.60 11.96
C TRP A 378 -3.12 11.30 10.52
N THR A 379 -2.24 10.31 10.32
CA THR A 379 -1.75 9.92 8.99
C THR A 379 -2.85 9.18 8.21
N GLU A 380 -3.57 8.28 8.88
CA GLU A 380 -4.79 7.66 8.34
C GLU A 380 -5.85 8.72 8.01
N MET A 381 -6.07 9.71 8.90
CA MET A 381 -7.00 10.81 8.68
C MET A 381 -6.59 11.71 7.50
N ARG A 382 -5.29 11.94 7.30
CA ARG A 382 -4.75 12.70 6.15
C ARG A 382 -4.95 11.95 4.83
N TRP A 383 -4.78 10.63 4.81
CA TRP A 383 -5.17 9.78 3.67
C TRP A 383 -6.69 9.78 3.47
N MET A 384 -7.50 9.74 4.54
CA MET A 384 -8.96 9.81 4.47
C MET A 384 -9.47 11.14 3.87
N SER A 385 -8.71 12.23 4.03
CA SER A 385 -8.99 13.52 3.38
C SER A 385 -8.53 13.60 1.91
N SER A 386 -7.82 12.60 1.38
CA SER A 386 -7.20 12.65 0.03
C SER A 386 -8.12 12.31 -1.15
N GLY A 387 -9.44 12.12 -0.93
CA GLY A 387 -10.41 12.18 -2.03
C GLY A 387 -11.29 10.96 -2.29
N GLN A 388 -11.29 9.92 -1.44
CA GLN A 388 -12.21 8.78 -1.56
C GLN A 388 -13.26 8.78 -0.43
N PRO A 389 -14.53 8.40 -0.70
CA PRO A 389 -15.56 8.31 0.32
C PRO A 389 -15.25 7.16 1.29
N TYR A 390 -15.19 7.49 2.59
CA TYR A 390 -14.91 6.55 3.67
C TYR A 390 -16.02 6.61 4.72
N GLU A 391 -16.50 5.45 5.16
CA GLU A 391 -17.44 5.31 6.28
C GLU A 391 -16.86 4.34 7.32
N TYR A 392 -16.81 4.77 8.58
CA TYR A 392 -16.48 3.95 9.72
C TYR A 392 -17.55 4.05 10.78
N LYS A 393 -17.94 2.92 11.35
CA LYS A 393 -18.93 2.83 12.41
C LYS A 393 -18.47 1.85 13.46
N SER A 394 -18.28 2.32 14.70
CA SER A 394 -17.84 1.48 15.80
C SER A 394 -18.89 0.41 16.13
N ARG A 395 -18.43 -0.80 16.45
CA ARG A 395 -19.30 -1.89 16.93
C ARG A 395 -19.85 -1.61 18.33
N THR A 396 -19.07 -0.93 19.18
CA THR A 396 -19.49 -0.50 20.51
C THR A 396 -20.61 0.53 20.39
N LYS A 397 -21.73 0.29 21.09
CA LYS A 397 -22.86 1.21 21.18
C LYS A 397 -23.06 1.64 22.62
N VAL A 398 -23.38 2.91 22.82
CA VAL A 398 -23.74 3.51 24.11
C VAL A 398 -25.09 4.19 23.94
N LEU A 399 -26.07 3.83 24.77
CA LEU A 399 -27.47 4.29 24.64
C LEU A 399 -28.05 4.14 23.22
N GLY A 400 -27.73 3.02 22.55
CA GLY A 400 -28.23 2.71 21.21
C GLY A 400 -27.51 3.39 20.04
N LEU A 401 -26.66 4.39 20.30
CA LEU A 401 -25.82 5.05 19.29
C LEU A 401 -24.41 4.43 19.24
N PRO A 402 -23.77 4.32 18.07
CA PRO A 402 -22.38 3.90 18.00
C PRO A 402 -21.49 4.91 18.75
N LEU A 403 -20.44 4.43 19.41
CA LEU A 403 -19.46 5.27 20.09
C LEU A 403 -18.80 6.25 19.12
N VAL A 404 -18.41 5.76 17.93
CA VAL A 404 -17.76 6.55 16.87
C VAL A 404 -18.42 6.26 15.53
N HIS A 405 -18.76 7.31 14.77
CA HIS A 405 -19.24 7.21 13.40
C HIS A 405 -18.61 8.32 12.53
N VAL A 406 -17.76 7.93 11.59
CA VAL A 406 -17.05 8.85 10.70
C VAL A 406 -17.50 8.61 9.27
N HIS A 407 -17.87 9.67 8.57
CA HIS A 407 -18.23 9.64 7.16
C HIS A 407 -17.55 10.80 6.42
N LEU A 408 -16.45 10.52 5.72
CA LEU A 408 -15.59 11.50 5.07
C LEU A 408 -15.52 11.28 3.55
N GLY A 409 -15.13 12.32 2.80
CA GLY A 409 -14.83 12.25 1.38
C GLY A 409 -15.33 13.46 0.59
N PRO A 410 -14.88 13.68 -0.65
CA PRO A 410 -15.39 14.76 -1.49
C PRO A 410 -16.85 14.52 -1.86
N ARG A 411 -17.65 15.58 -1.88
CA ARG A 411 -19.05 15.55 -2.32
C ARG A 411 -19.12 15.90 -3.80
N ARG A 412 -19.65 15.01 -4.64
CA ARG A 412 -19.95 15.34 -6.05
C ARG A 412 -21.20 16.22 -6.12
N ARG A 413 -21.22 17.17 -7.07
CA ARG A 413 -22.38 18.06 -7.29
C ARG A 413 -23.61 17.21 -7.61
N GLY A 414 -24.69 17.34 -6.82
CA GLY A 414 -25.93 16.56 -6.94
C GLY A 414 -26.05 15.35 -5.99
N GLN A 415 -25.01 14.98 -5.25
CA GLN A 415 -25.08 13.88 -4.28
C GLN A 415 -25.75 14.31 -2.97
N LYS A 416 -26.62 13.46 -2.42
CA LYS A 416 -27.23 13.64 -1.09
C LYS A 416 -26.14 13.74 -0.01
N MET A 417 -26.39 14.56 1.00
CA MET A 417 -25.46 14.71 2.12
C MET A 417 -25.35 13.39 2.89
N ARG A 418 -24.11 13.03 3.22
CA ARG A 418 -23.80 11.81 3.98
C ARG A 418 -23.94 12.08 5.47
N VAL A 419 -24.56 11.15 6.20
CA VAL A 419 -25.01 11.38 7.57
C VAL A 419 -24.25 10.49 8.54
N ALA A 420 -23.48 11.11 9.43
CA ALA A 420 -22.84 10.45 10.57
C ALA A 420 -23.72 10.61 11.82
N LYS A 421 -23.96 9.51 12.54
CA LYS A 421 -24.73 9.46 13.81
C LYS A 421 -23.99 8.63 14.85
N GLY A 422 -23.58 9.23 15.97
CA GLY A 422 -22.83 8.55 17.04
C GLY A 422 -22.46 9.48 18.20
N TRP A 423 -21.96 8.92 19.30
CA TRP A 423 -21.46 9.74 20.42
C TRP A 423 -20.30 10.65 20.01
N ILE A 424 -19.46 10.17 19.11
CA ILE A 424 -18.49 10.96 18.36
C ILE A 424 -18.84 10.80 16.88
N ALA A 425 -19.27 11.88 16.21
CA ALA A 425 -19.68 11.84 14.81
C ALA A 425 -18.93 12.85 13.95
N VAL A 426 -18.40 12.41 12.81
CA VAL A 426 -17.66 13.28 11.87
C VAL A 426 -18.21 13.11 10.46
N GLY A 427 -18.60 14.18 9.77
CA GLY A 427 -19.00 14.10 8.35
C GLY A 427 -19.70 15.32 7.77
N ASP A 428 -20.24 15.22 6.54
CA ASP A 428 -20.97 16.33 5.90
C ASP A 428 -22.15 16.81 6.76
N LEU A 429 -22.91 15.84 7.31
CA LEU A 429 -23.98 16.04 8.29
C LEU A 429 -23.75 15.13 9.50
N ALA A 430 -23.53 15.69 10.68
CA ALA A 430 -23.16 14.93 11.88
C ALA A 430 -24.16 15.14 13.05
N TYR A 431 -24.58 14.04 13.70
CA TYR A 431 -25.50 14.03 14.84
C TYR A 431 -24.94 13.25 16.04
N GLY A 432 -25.03 13.82 17.25
CA GLY A 432 -24.88 13.06 18.50
C GLY A 432 -24.22 13.83 19.65
N GLY A 433 -23.24 13.23 20.32
CA GLY A 433 -22.60 13.82 21.50
C GLY A 433 -21.63 14.94 21.11
N ILE A 434 -20.48 14.54 20.59
CA ILE A 434 -19.44 15.41 20.02
C ILE A 434 -19.51 15.28 18.49
N THR A 435 -19.70 16.38 17.79
CA THR A 435 -19.93 16.38 16.34
C THR A 435 -19.00 17.34 15.61
N VAL A 436 -18.47 16.90 14.45
CA VAL A 436 -17.60 17.70 13.59
C VAL A 436 -18.06 17.58 12.13
N GLY A 437 -18.32 18.68 11.42
CA GLY A 437 -18.81 18.56 10.06
C GLY A 437 -19.13 19.83 9.29
N GLY A 438 -19.70 19.66 8.10
CA GLY A 438 -20.29 20.78 7.35
C GLY A 438 -21.49 21.35 8.10
N ILE A 439 -22.45 20.47 8.43
CA ILE A 439 -23.58 20.72 9.33
C ILE A 439 -23.46 19.78 10.52
N SER A 440 -23.44 20.32 11.74
CA SER A 440 -23.24 19.56 12.97
C SER A 440 -24.33 19.86 14.00
N VAL A 441 -24.87 18.81 14.63
CA VAL A 441 -25.91 18.92 15.67
C VAL A 441 -25.57 17.99 16.83
N GLY A 442 -25.32 18.55 18.02
CA GLY A 442 -24.98 17.71 19.16
C GLY A 442 -24.89 18.42 20.50
N LEU A 443 -24.41 17.71 21.52
CA LEU A 443 -24.12 18.29 22.83
C LEU A 443 -22.97 19.31 22.71
N PHE A 444 -21.92 18.93 21.96
CA PHE A 444 -20.80 19.75 21.54
C PHE A 444 -20.69 19.69 20.01
N ALA A 445 -20.86 20.82 19.32
CA ALA A 445 -20.92 20.87 17.85
C ALA A 445 -19.81 21.76 17.26
N HIS A 446 -19.15 21.27 16.20
CA HIS A 446 -18.14 22.02 15.47
C HIS A 446 -18.36 21.91 13.96
N GLY A 447 -18.47 23.02 13.23
CA GLY A 447 -18.68 22.93 11.80
C GLY A 447 -18.90 24.23 11.04
N GLY A 448 -19.21 24.14 9.74
CA GLY A 448 -19.61 25.31 8.96
C GLY A 448 -20.91 25.92 9.51
N VAL A 449 -21.91 25.07 9.73
CA VAL A 449 -23.15 25.36 10.45
C VAL A 449 -23.24 24.40 11.63
N SER A 450 -23.36 24.92 12.84
CA SER A 450 -23.33 24.10 14.06
C SER A 450 -24.44 24.47 15.04
N LEU A 451 -25.14 23.46 15.55
CA LEU A 451 -26.17 23.57 16.58
C LEU A 451 -25.78 22.70 17.79
N GLY A 452 -25.26 23.36 18.82
CA GLY A 452 -24.83 22.75 20.07
C GLY A 452 -25.87 22.90 21.16
N LEU A 453 -26.00 21.94 22.08
CA LEU A 453 -26.76 22.17 23.32
C LEU A 453 -25.90 22.93 24.34
N LEU A 454 -24.70 22.40 24.66
CA LEU A 454 -23.77 23.03 25.60
C LEU A 454 -22.79 23.98 24.91
N SER A 455 -22.24 23.56 23.77
CA SER A 455 -21.37 24.45 22.99
C SER A 455 -21.39 24.20 21.49
N SER A 456 -21.12 25.26 20.73
CA SER A 456 -21.14 25.28 19.27
C SER A 456 -20.02 26.17 18.72
N PHE A 457 -19.26 25.67 17.74
CA PHE A 457 -18.14 26.38 17.13
C PHE A 457 -18.22 26.32 15.61
N GLY A 458 -18.14 27.45 14.90
CA GLY A 458 -18.32 27.38 13.45
C GLY A 458 -18.39 28.68 12.66
N GLY A 459 -18.77 28.56 11.38
CA GLY A 459 -19.13 29.74 10.58
C GLY A 459 -20.42 30.37 11.10
N LEU A 460 -21.47 29.57 11.20
CA LEU A 460 -22.73 29.89 11.87
C LEU A 460 -22.92 28.95 13.06
N ALA A 461 -22.77 29.46 14.28
CA ALA A 461 -22.79 28.69 15.51
C ALA A 461 -23.97 29.08 16.40
N VAL A 462 -24.83 28.13 16.75
CA VAL A 462 -25.94 28.30 17.70
C VAL A 462 -25.76 27.35 18.88
N ALA A 463 -25.84 27.85 20.12
CA ALA A 463 -25.86 27.02 21.33
C ALA A 463 -26.74 27.61 22.44
N LEU A 464 -27.26 26.78 23.36
CA LEU A 464 -27.88 27.33 24.57
C LEU A 464 -26.82 27.85 25.54
N GLY A 465 -25.70 27.13 25.67
CA GLY A 465 -24.54 27.55 26.45
C GLY A 465 -23.63 28.49 25.67
N TRP A 466 -22.50 27.98 25.18
CA TRP A 466 -21.44 28.78 24.56
C TRP A 466 -21.39 28.60 23.04
N ALA A 467 -21.53 29.68 22.27
CA ALA A 467 -21.35 29.70 20.83
C ALA A 467 -20.14 30.55 20.43
N ALA A 468 -19.31 30.09 19.49
CA ALA A 468 -18.25 30.91 18.91
C ALA A 468 -18.10 30.72 17.40
N GLY A 469 -17.94 31.80 16.64
CA GLY A 469 -17.90 31.69 15.18
C GLY A 469 -17.88 32.99 14.38
N GLY A 470 -18.13 32.90 13.08
CA GLY A 470 -18.37 34.09 12.25
C GLY A 470 -19.65 34.82 12.70
N CYS A 471 -20.74 34.07 12.76
CA CYS A 471 -22.02 34.48 13.36
C CYS A 471 -22.35 33.50 14.50
N ALA A 472 -22.50 34.02 15.72
CA ALA A 472 -22.72 33.22 16.93
C ALA A 472 -24.02 33.64 17.64
N LEU A 473 -24.82 32.65 18.07
CA LEU A 473 -26.01 32.85 18.90
C LEU A 473 -25.95 31.91 20.11
N GLY A 474 -25.95 32.44 21.33
CA GLY A 474 -26.07 31.60 22.53
C GLY A 474 -26.04 32.35 23.84
N GLY A 475 -26.11 31.64 24.97
CA GLY A 475 -26.01 32.26 26.29
C GLY A 475 -24.73 33.10 26.42
N ILE A 476 -23.60 32.50 26.09
CA ILE A 476 -22.32 33.19 25.86
C ILE A 476 -22.01 33.07 24.37
N SER A 477 -21.78 34.17 23.67
CA SER A 477 -21.53 34.19 22.23
C SER A 477 -20.27 34.99 21.89
N MET A 478 -19.45 34.50 20.96
CA MET A 478 -18.23 35.18 20.51
C MET A 478 -18.08 35.11 18.99
N GLY A 479 -17.86 36.23 18.30
CA GLY A 479 -17.69 36.18 16.85
C GLY A 479 -17.56 37.50 16.12
N GLY A 480 -17.66 37.46 14.79
CA GLY A 480 -17.81 38.67 13.99
C GLY A 480 -19.13 39.37 14.30
N VAL A 481 -20.23 38.59 14.27
CA VAL A 481 -21.56 38.97 14.74
C VAL A 481 -21.97 38.01 15.85
N SER A 482 -22.29 38.52 17.04
CA SER A 482 -22.61 37.71 18.21
C SER A 482 -23.90 38.19 18.87
N ILE A 483 -24.81 37.27 19.15
CA ILE A 483 -26.07 37.52 19.85
C ILE A 483 -26.16 36.61 21.07
N GLY A 484 -26.42 37.16 22.25
CA GLY A 484 -26.50 36.34 23.45
C GLY A 484 -26.89 37.06 24.72
N TYR A 485 -26.89 36.34 25.84
CA TYR A 485 -26.93 37.02 27.15
C TYR A 485 -25.63 37.80 27.35
N LEU A 486 -24.50 37.13 27.11
CA LEU A 486 -23.17 37.71 27.01
C LEU A 486 -22.65 37.58 25.57
N ALA A 487 -22.35 38.70 24.93
CA ALA A 487 -21.94 38.75 23.52
C ALA A 487 -20.61 39.47 23.34
N PHE A 488 -19.66 38.84 22.63
CA PHE A 488 -18.34 39.38 22.32
C PHE A 488 -18.11 39.42 20.80
N GLY A 489 -17.76 40.57 20.22
CA GLY A 489 -17.47 40.55 18.79
C GLY A 489 -17.25 41.88 18.09
N GLY A 490 -17.21 41.82 16.76
CA GLY A 490 -17.26 43.02 15.93
C GLY A 490 -18.61 43.74 16.11
N VAL A 491 -19.70 42.98 16.01
CA VAL A 491 -21.07 43.40 16.33
C VAL A 491 -21.62 42.50 17.43
N ALA A 492 -21.86 43.05 18.61
CA ALA A 492 -22.35 42.33 19.78
C ALA A 492 -23.72 42.85 20.23
N LEU A 493 -24.70 41.95 20.29
CA LEU A 493 -26.07 42.24 20.72
C LEU A 493 -26.44 41.33 21.90
N GLY A 494 -26.77 41.91 23.06
CA GLY A 494 -27.10 41.09 24.21
C GLY A 494 -27.51 41.83 25.47
N HIS A 495 -27.61 41.11 26.59
CA HIS A 495 -27.79 41.76 27.89
C HIS A 495 -26.52 42.50 28.29
N ALA A 496 -25.39 41.80 28.17
CA ALA A 496 -24.03 42.30 28.29
C ALA A 496 -23.31 42.13 26.95
N ALA A 497 -22.92 43.24 26.31
CA ALA A 497 -22.32 43.24 24.99
C ALA A 497 -20.95 43.94 25.00
N LEU A 498 -19.92 43.26 24.50
CA LEU A 498 -18.56 43.77 24.38
C LEU A 498 -18.11 43.73 22.90
N GLY A 499 -17.69 44.85 22.32
CA GLY A 499 -17.28 44.80 20.92
C GLY A 499 -16.97 46.10 20.21
N GLY A 500 -16.84 46.02 18.88
CA GLY A 500 -16.74 47.20 18.04
C GLY A 500 -18.05 48.01 18.06
N ILE A 501 -19.15 47.35 17.73
CA ILE A 501 -20.52 47.85 17.84
C ILE A 501 -21.22 47.01 18.92
N ALA A 502 -21.50 47.59 20.07
CA ALA A 502 -22.14 46.91 21.20
C ALA A 502 -23.52 47.49 21.49
N ARG A 503 -24.55 46.64 21.58
CA ARG A 503 -25.91 47.04 21.97
C ARG A 503 -26.43 46.11 23.06
N GLY A 504 -26.82 46.68 24.19
CA GLY A 504 -27.33 45.91 25.31
C GLY A 504 -27.68 46.76 26.53
N LYS A 505 -28.14 46.13 27.62
CA LYS A 505 -28.34 46.85 28.88
C LYS A 505 -27.00 47.34 29.41
N TYR A 506 -26.01 46.45 29.40
CA TYR A 506 -24.61 46.72 29.67
C TYR A 506 -23.84 46.63 28.35
N ALA A 507 -23.26 47.74 27.89
CA ALA A 507 -22.57 47.78 26.61
C ALA A 507 -21.18 48.39 26.78
N MET A 508 -20.15 47.72 26.27
CA MET A 508 -18.78 48.22 26.34
C MET A 508 -18.06 48.03 25.00
N GLY A 509 -17.42 49.08 24.49
CA GLY A 509 -16.89 49.03 23.12
C GLY A 509 -16.64 50.38 22.45
N GLY A 510 -16.29 50.33 21.17
CA GLY A 510 -16.01 51.53 20.36
C GLY A 510 -17.28 52.36 20.09
N ASP A 511 -18.32 51.72 19.58
CA ASP A 511 -19.68 52.26 19.43
C ASP A 511 -20.64 51.46 20.31
N ALA A 512 -20.75 51.84 21.58
CA ALA A 512 -21.59 51.18 22.57
C ALA A 512 -22.87 51.99 22.86
N GLN A 513 -24.04 51.34 22.87
CA GLN A 513 -25.31 51.94 23.28
C GLN A 513 -26.07 51.02 24.24
N GLY A 514 -26.55 51.61 25.34
CA GLY A 514 -27.20 50.90 26.43
C GLY A 514 -27.59 51.81 27.58
N GLU A 515 -28.03 51.18 28.68
CA GLU A 515 -28.32 51.85 29.95
C GLU A 515 -27.03 52.16 30.73
N PHE A 516 -26.10 51.19 30.73
CA PHE A 516 -24.79 51.29 31.37
C PHE A 516 -23.68 51.10 30.32
N VAL A 517 -23.06 52.20 29.90
CA VAL A 517 -22.11 52.22 28.78
C VAL A 517 -20.67 52.50 29.22
N ILE A 518 -19.71 51.77 28.66
CA ILE A 518 -18.27 52.10 28.70
C ILE A 518 -17.71 52.18 27.28
N SER A 519 -17.29 53.37 26.86
CA SER A 519 -16.70 53.65 25.55
C SER A 519 -15.76 54.86 25.63
N ASP A 520 -14.97 55.11 24.59
CA ASP A 520 -14.08 56.28 24.52
C ASP A 520 -14.81 57.63 24.68
N ARG A 521 -16.12 57.66 24.43
CA ARG A 521 -16.95 58.89 24.43
C ARG A 521 -17.91 58.98 25.61
N ARG A 522 -18.15 57.88 26.33
CA ARG A 522 -19.16 57.78 27.39
C ARG A 522 -18.81 56.66 28.34
N GLN A 523 -18.70 56.98 29.62
CA GLN A 523 -18.45 56.03 30.69
C GLN A 523 -19.43 56.31 31.85
N ASP A 524 -20.49 55.51 31.94
CA ASP A 524 -21.55 55.69 32.94
C ASP A 524 -21.24 54.98 34.27
N VAL A 525 -20.38 53.95 34.23
CA VAL A 525 -20.02 53.09 35.36
C VAL A 525 -18.54 52.73 35.29
N THR A 526 -17.96 52.33 36.43
CA THR A 526 -16.63 51.70 36.45
C THR A 526 -16.67 50.31 35.79
N VAL A 527 -15.50 49.79 35.41
CA VAL A 527 -15.41 48.43 34.86
C VAL A 527 -15.87 47.39 35.87
N GLU A 528 -15.56 47.58 37.16
CA GLU A 528 -15.98 46.71 38.25
C GLU A 528 -17.51 46.70 38.40
N GLU A 529 -18.14 47.87 38.44
CA GLU A 529 -19.61 48.00 38.49
C GLU A 529 -20.29 47.42 37.25
N TRP A 530 -19.65 47.56 36.08
CA TRP A 530 -20.16 46.96 34.84
C TRP A 530 -20.17 45.44 34.91
N TRP A 531 -19.09 44.81 35.39
CA TRP A 531 -19.05 43.35 35.58
C TRP A 531 -20.03 42.90 36.66
N ALA A 532 -20.08 43.57 37.81
CA ALA A 532 -21.02 43.23 38.87
C ALA A 532 -22.49 43.32 38.39
N GLY A 533 -22.83 44.37 37.61
CA GLY A 533 -24.17 44.58 37.08
C GLY A 533 -24.54 43.63 35.94
N ALA A 534 -23.60 43.32 35.05
CA ALA A 534 -23.79 42.40 33.93
C ALA A 534 -23.96 40.93 34.40
N PHE A 535 -23.44 40.61 35.59
CA PHE A 535 -23.44 39.26 36.15
C PHE A 535 -23.92 39.26 37.61
N PRO A 536 -25.21 39.55 37.87
CA PRO A 536 -25.72 39.62 39.24
C PRO A 536 -25.72 38.27 39.99
N PHE A 537 -25.35 37.19 39.30
CA PHE A 537 -25.28 35.82 39.82
C PHE A 537 -23.85 35.33 40.07
N LEU A 538 -22.83 36.14 39.75
CA LEU A 538 -21.44 35.85 40.07
C LEU A 538 -21.02 36.87 41.14
N ASP A 539 -20.70 36.40 42.35
CA ASP A 539 -20.01 37.23 43.36
C ASP A 539 -18.58 37.50 42.82
N LEU A 540 -18.44 38.55 42.02
CA LEU A 540 -17.21 39.00 41.35
C LEU A 540 -16.52 40.13 42.11
#